data_AF-A0A150N728-F1
#
_entry.id   AF-A0A150N728-F1
#
_cell.length_a   1.000
_cell.length_b   1.000
_cell.length_c   1.000
_cell.angle_alpha   90.00
_cell.angle_beta   90.00
_cell.angle_gamma   90.00
#
_symmetry.space_group_name_H-M   'P 1'
#
loop_
_entity.id
_entity.type
_entity.pdbx_description
1 polymer ?
#
loop_
_entity_poly.entity_id
_entity_poly.type
_entity_poly.pdbx_seq_one_letter_code
_entity_poly.pdbx_strand_id
1 'polypeptide(L)'
;MESTGVYWKPVYNLLEAEPIEVLVVNAQHIKAVPGRKTDVKDAEWIADLLRHGLLKGSYIPHRAQRELRELVRYRRSLIEERARELNRIQKVLEGANIKLSSVVSDINGMSARLIIRALIEGKDDPAALAQLAKGRLKQKTEELRRALKGVIGPHQRMMLAEQWRHVEYLYRCTLKS
;
A
#
# COMPACT_ATOMS: atom_id res chain seq x y z
N MET A 1 -26.04 15.32 4.07
CA MET A 1 -24.78 15.25 4.88
C MET A 1 -23.58 15.61 4.00
N GLU A 2 -22.62 16.36 4.53
CA GLU A 2 -21.40 16.78 3.83
C GLU A 2 -20.37 15.63 3.76
N SER A 3 -19.80 15.37 2.59
CA SER A 3 -18.77 14.32 2.40
C SER A 3 -17.36 14.85 2.67
N THR A 4 -16.97 15.00 3.93
CA THR A 4 -15.55 15.16 4.32
C THR A 4 -15.00 13.82 4.82
N GLY A 5 -14.10 13.20 4.05
CA GLY A 5 -13.46 11.94 4.44
C GLY A 5 -14.41 10.75 4.61
N VAL A 6 -14.17 9.92 5.64
CA VAL A 6 -14.94 8.69 5.90
C VAL A 6 -16.14 8.90 6.83
N TYR A 7 -16.31 10.08 7.41
CA TYR A 7 -17.28 10.34 8.48
C TYR A 7 -18.74 10.19 8.05
N TRP A 8 -19.03 10.36 6.75
CA TRP A 8 -20.37 10.16 6.21
C TRP A 8 -20.79 8.68 6.14
N LYS A 9 -19.83 7.74 6.05
CA LYS A 9 -20.13 6.32 5.88
C LYS A 9 -20.98 5.70 6.99
N PRO A 10 -20.64 5.84 8.29
CA PRO A 10 -21.44 5.22 9.35
C PRO A 10 -22.88 5.70 9.37
N VAL A 11 -23.09 7.01 9.20
CA VAL A 11 -24.44 7.61 9.19
C VAL A 11 -25.23 7.15 7.96
N TYR A 12 -24.61 7.15 6.78
CA TYR A 12 -25.26 6.68 5.56
C TYR A 12 -25.63 5.19 5.64
N ASN A 13 -24.73 4.35 6.16
CA ASN A 13 -24.99 2.91 6.30
C ASN A 13 -26.15 2.61 7.27
N LEU A 14 -26.34 3.43 8.31
CA LEU A 14 -27.47 3.31 9.23
C LEU A 14 -28.77 3.74 8.54
N LEU A 15 -28.76 4.91 7.90
CA LEU A 15 -29.96 5.48 7.29
C LEU A 15 -30.40 4.76 6.01
N GLU A 16 -29.49 4.10 5.27
CA GLU A 16 -29.82 3.29 4.09
C GLU A 16 -30.70 2.07 4.44
N ALA A 17 -30.74 1.64 5.71
CA ALA A 17 -31.61 0.56 6.18
C ALA A 17 -33.05 1.03 6.49
N GLU A 18 -33.26 2.34 6.60
CA GLU A 18 -34.55 2.94 6.92
C GLU A 18 -35.30 3.34 5.64
N PRO A 19 -36.65 3.46 5.67
CA PRO A 19 -37.45 3.91 4.53
C PRO A 19 -37.36 5.44 4.31
N ILE A 20 -36.14 5.99 4.30
CA ILE A 20 -35.85 7.42 4.14
C ILE A 20 -34.91 7.61 2.96
N GLU A 21 -35.16 8.62 2.13
CA GLU A 21 -34.22 9.00 1.08
C GLU A 21 -32.99 9.71 1.67
N VAL A 22 -31.80 9.14 1.45
CA VAL A 22 -30.54 9.66 2.00
C VAL A 22 -29.69 10.30 0.91
N LEU A 23 -29.46 11.61 1.03
CA LEU A 23 -28.60 12.36 0.11
C LEU A 23 -27.25 12.72 0.76
N VAL A 24 -26.18 12.23 0.14
CA VAL A 24 -24.80 12.67 0.42
C VAL A 24 -24.45 13.76 -0.57
N VAL A 25 -24.03 14.93 -0.09
CA VAL A 25 -23.77 16.09 -0.96
C VAL A 25 -22.30 16.50 -0.85
N ASN A 26 -21.72 16.89 -1.98
CA ASN A 26 -20.36 17.41 -2.00
C ASN A 26 -20.32 18.79 -1.32
N ALA A 27 -19.45 18.91 -0.31
CA ALA A 27 -19.12 20.15 0.38
C ALA A 27 -18.89 21.34 -0.55
N GLN A 28 -18.17 21.11 -1.65
CA GLN A 28 -17.79 22.16 -2.59
C GLN A 28 -18.99 22.76 -3.33
N HIS A 29 -20.10 22.03 -3.42
CA HIS A 29 -21.32 22.50 -4.06
C HIS A 29 -22.23 23.26 -3.07
N ILE A 30 -21.96 23.15 -1.77
CA ILE A 30 -22.64 23.90 -0.72
C ILE A 30 -21.78 25.14 -0.46
N LYS A 31 -22.08 26.26 -1.13
CA LYS A 31 -21.38 27.53 -0.86
C LYS A 31 -21.57 27.90 0.62
N ALA A 32 -20.47 28.23 1.29
CA ALA A 32 -20.47 28.63 2.70
C ALA A 32 -21.36 29.85 2.93
N VAL A 33 -22.16 29.83 4.01
CA VAL A 33 -22.91 30.98 4.48
C VAL A 33 -21.93 32.00 5.07
N PRO A 34 -21.86 33.25 4.59
CA PRO A 34 -20.99 34.26 5.18
C PRO A 34 -21.48 34.65 6.59
N GLY A 35 -20.62 34.55 7.60
CA GLY A 35 -20.91 34.98 8.99
C GLY A 35 -20.89 33.84 10.01
N ARG A 36 -21.01 34.18 11.31
CA ARG A 36 -20.86 33.30 12.50
C ARG A 36 -21.46 31.89 12.29
N LYS A 37 -20.58 30.95 11.97
CA LYS A 37 -20.83 29.52 11.70
C LYS A 37 -21.11 28.78 13.00
N THR A 38 -22.34 28.31 13.16
CA THR A 38 -22.72 27.34 14.21
C THR A 38 -23.33 26.13 13.53
N ASP A 39 -23.10 24.92 14.07
CA ASP A 39 -23.61 23.67 13.48
C ASP A 39 -25.13 23.71 13.23
N VAL A 40 -25.87 24.44 14.08
CA VAL A 40 -27.31 24.68 13.94
C VAL A 40 -27.64 25.48 12.68
N LYS A 41 -26.96 26.60 12.44
CA LYS A 41 -27.19 27.46 11.27
C LYS A 41 -26.79 26.77 9.96
N ASP A 42 -25.72 25.98 10.00
CA ASP A 42 -25.30 25.17 8.86
C ASP A 42 -26.35 24.10 8.52
N ALA A 43 -26.94 23.45 9.53
CA ALA A 43 -28.00 22.46 9.32
C ALA A 43 -29.29 23.09 8.75
N GLU A 44 -29.71 24.25 9.28
CA GLU A 44 -30.87 25.01 8.77
C GLU A 44 -30.66 25.40 7.30
N TRP A 45 -29.49 25.93 6.96
CA TRP A 45 -29.15 26.29 5.59
C TRP A 45 -29.18 25.11 4.62
N ILE A 46 -28.61 23.96 5.03
CA ILE A 46 -28.64 22.74 4.21
C ILE A 46 -30.08 22.25 4.02
N ALA A 47 -30.93 22.35 5.05
CA ALA A 47 -32.34 21.98 4.95
C ALA A 47 -33.10 22.89 3.97
N ASP A 48 -32.82 24.19 3.95
CA ASP A 48 -33.39 25.13 2.97
C ASP A 48 -32.97 24.79 1.54
N LEU A 49 -31.68 24.55 1.31
CA LEU A 49 -31.19 24.15 0.00
C LEU A 49 -31.83 22.83 -0.48
N LEU A 50 -32.04 21.88 0.44
CA LEU A 50 -32.72 20.62 0.14
C LEU A 50 -34.18 20.85 -0.27
N ARG A 51 -34.92 21.67 0.51
CA ARG A 51 -36.33 22.00 0.23
C ARG A 51 -36.53 22.65 -1.13
N HIS A 52 -35.57 23.49 -1.55
CA HIS A 52 -35.61 24.15 -2.86
C HIS A 52 -35.04 23.29 -4.01
N GLY A 53 -34.63 22.04 -3.75
CA GLY A 53 -34.07 21.16 -4.78
C GLY A 53 -32.70 21.62 -5.31
N LEU A 54 -32.00 22.47 -4.56
CA LEU A 54 -30.72 23.07 -4.96
C LEU A 54 -29.52 22.16 -4.65
N LEU A 55 -29.74 21.02 -3.99
CA LEU A 55 -28.71 20.03 -3.68
C LEU A 55 -28.67 18.92 -4.71
N LYS A 56 -27.48 18.65 -5.24
CA LYS A 56 -27.23 17.48 -6.09
C LYS A 56 -26.58 16.37 -5.26
N GLY A 57 -27.30 15.26 -5.10
CA GLY A 57 -26.78 14.05 -4.48
C GLY A 57 -25.57 13.49 -5.22
N SER A 58 -24.56 13.08 -4.45
CA SER A 58 -23.43 12.31 -4.96
C SER A 58 -23.87 10.89 -5.23
N TYR A 59 -23.33 10.27 -6.28
CA TYR A 59 -23.59 8.86 -6.54
C TYR A 59 -22.92 8.00 -5.47
N ILE A 60 -23.74 7.30 -4.70
CA ILE A 60 -23.28 6.30 -3.73
C ILE A 60 -23.61 4.91 -4.30
N PRO A 61 -22.59 4.09 -4.63
CA PRO A 61 -22.81 2.70 -5.04
C PRO A 61 -23.55 1.92 -3.97
N HIS A 62 -24.31 0.90 -4.32
CA HIS A 62 -24.97 0.04 -3.32
C HIS A 62 -23.95 -0.68 -2.42
N ARG A 63 -24.40 -1.12 -1.24
CA ARG A 63 -23.56 -1.69 -0.18
C ARG A 63 -22.54 -2.73 -0.66
N ALA A 64 -22.98 -3.76 -1.39
CA ALA A 64 -22.08 -4.81 -1.89
C ALA A 64 -20.95 -4.27 -2.80
N GLN A 65 -21.24 -3.27 -3.66
CA GLN A 65 -20.20 -2.60 -4.45
C GLN A 65 -19.23 -1.79 -3.58
N ARG A 66 -19.71 -1.12 -2.52
CA ARG A 66 -18.84 -0.35 -1.61
C ARG A 66 -17.89 -1.28 -0.87
N GLU A 67 -18.40 -2.36 -0.29
CA GLU A 67 -17.63 -3.37 0.43
C GLU A 67 -16.56 -4.01 -0.48
N LEU A 68 -16.94 -4.41 -1.70
CA LEU A 68 -15.98 -4.94 -2.68
C LEU A 68 -14.88 -3.92 -3.02
N ARG A 69 -15.24 -2.66 -3.26
CA ARG A 69 -14.27 -1.59 -3.54
C ARG A 69 -13.31 -1.37 -2.38
N GLU A 70 -13.78 -1.46 -1.14
CA GLU A 70 -12.94 -1.34 0.05
C GLU A 70 -11.91 -2.48 0.12
N LEU A 71 -12.34 -3.73 -0.10
CA LEU A 71 -11.44 -4.88 -0.15
C LEU A 71 -10.38 -4.76 -1.26
N VAL A 72 -10.79 -4.38 -2.48
CA VAL A 72 -9.88 -4.22 -3.61
C VAL A 72 -8.88 -3.08 -3.37
N ARG A 73 -9.33 -1.95 -2.81
CA ARG A 73 -8.45 -0.83 -2.43
C ARG A 73 -7.44 -1.27 -1.37
N TYR A 74 -7.89 -2.00 -0.35
CA TYR A 74 -6.98 -2.49 0.69
C TYR A 74 -5.95 -3.48 0.12
N ARG A 75 -6.37 -4.41 -0.76
CA ARG A 75 -5.46 -5.30 -1.49
C ARG A 75 -4.41 -4.51 -2.27
N ARG A 76 -4.82 -3.45 -2.98
CA ARG A 76 -3.90 -2.57 -3.71
C ARG A 76 -2.88 -1.93 -2.77
N SER A 77 -3.32 -1.40 -1.63
CA SER A 77 -2.44 -0.81 -0.62
C SER A 77 -1.42 -1.82 -0.07
N LEU A 78 -1.80 -3.08 0.16
CA LEU A 78 -0.88 -4.14 0.57
C LEU A 78 0.18 -4.46 -0.50
N ILE A 79 -0.21 -4.46 -1.78
CA ILE A 79 0.72 -4.66 -2.90
C ILE A 79 1.72 -3.50 -2.96
N GLU A 80 1.25 -2.26 -2.79
CA GLU A 80 2.07 -1.05 -2.77
C GLU A 80 3.00 -1.00 -1.55
N GLU A 81 2.55 -1.45 -0.38
CA GLU A 81 3.41 -1.60 0.82
C GLU A 81 4.51 -2.66 0.58
N ARG A 82 4.18 -3.78 -0.07
CA ARG A 82 5.18 -4.81 -0.40
C ARG A 82 6.25 -4.27 -1.33
N ALA A 83 5.87 -3.49 -2.35
CA ALA A 83 6.82 -2.84 -3.25
C ALA A 83 7.72 -1.85 -2.49
N ARG A 84 7.15 -1.08 -1.55
CA ARG A 84 7.93 -0.17 -0.69
C ARG A 84 8.93 -0.92 0.18
N GLU A 85 8.56 -2.07 0.75
CA GLU A 85 9.49 -2.89 1.53
C GLU A 85 10.63 -3.49 0.69
N LEU A 86 10.34 -3.98 -0.51
CA LEU A 86 11.39 -4.46 -1.43
C LEU A 86 12.38 -3.33 -1.79
N ASN A 87 11.88 -2.11 -2.00
CA ASN A 87 12.73 -0.94 -2.22
C ASN A 87 13.56 -0.58 -0.99
N ARG A 88 13.03 -0.78 0.23
CA ARG A 88 13.80 -0.61 1.47
C ARG A 88 14.94 -1.64 1.56
N ILE A 89 14.67 -2.92 1.27
CA ILE A 89 15.69 -3.97 1.20
C ILE A 89 16.78 -3.61 0.21
N GLN A 90 16.41 -3.16 -1.00
CA GLN A 90 17.38 -2.72 -2.00
C GLN A 90 18.28 -1.61 -1.44
N LYS A 91 17.73 -0.60 -0.76
CA LYS A 91 18.53 0.46 -0.13
C LYS A 91 19.53 -0.06 0.91
N VAL A 92 19.14 -1.06 1.70
CA VAL A 92 20.06 -1.70 2.67
C VAL A 92 21.21 -2.40 1.95
N LEU A 93 20.91 -3.15 0.90
CA LEU A 93 21.93 -3.82 0.09
C LEU A 93 22.87 -2.80 -0.57
N GLU A 94 22.33 -1.74 -1.16
CA GLU A 94 23.11 -0.67 -1.80
C GLU A 94 24.06 0.01 -0.81
N GLY A 95 23.59 0.28 0.42
CA GLY A 95 24.40 0.84 1.51
C GLY A 95 25.50 -0.11 2.01
N ALA A 96 25.30 -1.43 1.86
CA ALA A 96 26.31 -2.46 2.11
C ALA A 96 27.26 -2.69 0.91
N ASN A 97 27.19 -1.85 -0.13
CA ASN A 97 27.89 -2.03 -1.40
C ASN A 97 27.54 -3.34 -2.13
N ILE A 98 26.33 -3.87 -1.92
CA ILE A 98 25.79 -5.04 -2.61
C ILE A 98 24.83 -4.55 -3.71
N LYS A 99 25.27 -4.63 -4.96
CA LYS A 99 24.58 -4.13 -6.15
C LYS A 99 23.68 -5.18 -6.80
N LEU A 100 23.00 -6.01 -6.01
CA LEU A 100 22.22 -7.14 -6.53
C LEU A 100 21.20 -6.72 -7.63
N SER A 101 20.58 -5.55 -7.45
CA SER A 101 19.59 -4.97 -8.36
C SER A 101 20.12 -4.63 -9.76
N SER A 102 21.42 -4.52 -9.96
CA SER A 102 22.01 -4.26 -11.29
C SER A 102 22.08 -5.51 -12.17
N VAL A 103 21.99 -6.71 -11.57
CA VAL A 103 22.15 -7.98 -12.28
C VAL A 103 20.84 -8.74 -12.39
N VAL A 104 20.02 -8.73 -11.33
CA VAL A 104 18.71 -9.38 -11.33
C VAL A 104 17.64 -8.48 -11.94
N SER A 105 16.77 -9.06 -12.76
CA SER A 105 15.63 -8.32 -13.33
C SER A 105 14.52 -8.05 -12.31
N ASP A 106 14.45 -8.85 -11.25
CA ASP A 106 13.46 -8.73 -10.17
C ASP A 106 14.13 -9.08 -8.84
N ILE A 107 14.17 -8.12 -7.92
CA ILE A 107 14.73 -8.29 -6.56
C ILE A 107 13.92 -9.29 -5.72
N ASN A 108 12.72 -9.62 -6.16
CA ASN A 108 11.80 -10.55 -5.55
C ASN A 108 11.73 -11.90 -6.28
N GLY A 109 12.51 -12.07 -7.36
CA GLY A 109 12.63 -13.33 -8.08
C GLY A 109 13.36 -14.39 -7.27
N MET A 110 13.07 -15.68 -7.54
CA MET A 110 13.55 -16.84 -6.75
C MET A 110 15.04 -16.74 -6.35
N SER A 111 15.94 -16.45 -7.29
CA SER A 111 17.37 -16.34 -6.99
C SER A 111 17.71 -15.17 -6.07
N ALA A 112 17.11 -13.99 -6.28
CA ALA A 112 17.31 -12.85 -5.40
C ALA A 112 16.84 -13.17 -3.97
N ARG A 113 15.68 -13.84 -3.83
CA ARG A 113 15.17 -14.29 -2.52
C ARG A 113 16.14 -15.24 -1.82
N LEU A 114 16.69 -16.22 -2.54
CA LEU A 114 17.68 -17.17 -2.00
C LEU A 114 18.94 -16.44 -1.52
N ILE A 115 19.44 -15.50 -2.33
CA ILE A 115 20.63 -14.70 -1.99
C ILE A 115 20.37 -13.82 -0.77
N ILE A 116 19.24 -13.10 -0.72
CA ILE A 116 18.87 -12.24 0.42
C ILE A 116 18.75 -13.07 1.70
N ARG A 117 18.13 -14.26 1.66
CA ARG A 117 18.07 -15.15 2.83
C ARG A 117 19.44 -15.63 3.28
N ALA A 118 20.31 -16.03 2.34
CA ALA A 118 21.68 -16.42 2.67
C ALA A 118 22.47 -15.27 3.32
N LEU A 119 22.30 -14.05 2.79
CA LEU A 119 22.83 -12.81 3.37
C LEU A 119 22.20 -12.45 4.71
N ILE A 120 21.04 -12.97 5.08
CA ILE A 120 20.47 -12.84 6.43
C ILE A 120 21.08 -13.89 7.37
N GLU A 121 21.31 -15.11 6.88
CA GLU A 121 21.80 -16.28 7.65
C GLU A 121 23.30 -16.27 8.01
N GLY A 122 24.10 -15.37 7.46
CA GLY A 122 25.54 -15.26 7.76
C GLY A 122 26.44 -15.56 6.56
N LYS A 123 25.86 -15.85 5.39
CA LYS A 123 26.62 -16.31 4.23
C LYS A 123 26.98 -15.12 3.35
N ASP A 124 28.21 -14.66 3.50
CA ASP A 124 28.66 -13.41 2.88
C ASP A 124 29.63 -13.64 1.70
N ASP A 125 30.09 -14.88 1.49
CA ASP A 125 30.97 -15.21 0.37
C ASP A 125 30.27 -14.96 -0.99
N PRO A 126 30.73 -13.99 -1.80
CA PRO A 126 30.12 -13.69 -3.08
C PRO A 126 30.12 -14.86 -4.05
N ALA A 127 31.11 -15.76 -3.97
CA ALA A 127 31.17 -16.94 -4.82
C ALA A 127 30.07 -17.94 -4.47
N ALA A 128 29.92 -18.29 -3.19
CA ALA A 128 28.82 -19.13 -2.70
C ALA A 128 27.43 -18.53 -3.01
N LEU A 129 27.26 -17.22 -2.82
CA LEU A 129 25.99 -16.54 -3.09
C LEU A 129 25.64 -16.56 -4.58
N ALA A 130 26.61 -16.34 -5.47
CA ALA A 130 26.36 -16.37 -6.92
C ALA A 130 25.89 -17.75 -7.41
N GLN A 131 26.30 -18.84 -6.75
CA GLN A 131 25.84 -20.20 -7.07
C GLN A 131 24.36 -20.46 -6.72
N LEU A 132 23.72 -19.58 -5.95
CA LEU A 132 22.27 -19.64 -5.70
C LEU A 132 21.45 -19.19 -6.92
N ALA A 133 22.10 -18.68 -7.97
CA ALA A 133 21.46 -18.33 -9.23
C ALA A 133 20.75 -19.55 -9.87
N LYS A 134 19.54 -19.32 -10.38
CA LYS A 134 18.70 -20.32 -11.04
C LYS A 134 18.30 -19.81 -12.43
N GLY A 135 17.93 -20.74 -13.32
CA GLY A 135 17.49 -20.43 -14.68
C GLY A 135 18.53 -19.62 -15.47
N ARG A 136 18.06 -18.60 -16.20
CA ARG A 136 18.91 -17.72 -17.04
C ARG A 136 19.96 -16.94 -16.24
N LEU A 137 19.71 -16.68 -14.95
CA LEU A 137 20.65 -15.93 -14.11
C LEU A 137 21.98 -16.67 -13.89
N LYS A 138 22.02 -17.99 -14.08
CA LYS A 138 23.27 -18.77 -14.05
C LYS A 138 24.28 -18.30 -15.10
N GLN A 139 23.83 -17.74 -16.22
CA GLN A 139 24.70 -17.20 -17.25
C GLN A 139 25.42 -15.92 -16.79
N LYS A 140 24.90 -15.26 -15.74
CA LYS A 140 25.44 -14.02 -15.16
C LYS A 140 26.17 -14.26 -13.84
N THR A 141 26.69 -15.47 -13.60
CA THR A 141 27.32 -15.83 -12.31
C THR A 141 28.51 -14.93 -11.96
N GLU A 142 29.37 -14.60 -12.93
CA GLU A 142 30.49 -13.66 -12.65
C GLU A 142 30.03 -12.22 -12.41
N GLU A 143 29.00 -11.75 -13.11
CA GLU A 143 28.39 -10.44 -12.84
C GLU A 143 27.79 -10.39 -11.43
N LEU A 144 27.07 -11.44 -11.03
CA LEU A 144 26.54 -11.59 -9.67
C LEU A 144 27.66 -11.57 -8.64
N ARG A 145 28.74 -12.34 -8.85
CA ARG A 145 29.87 -12.39 -7.92
C ARG A 145 30.49 -11.00 -7.70
N ARG A 146 30.60 -10.19 -8.76
CA ARG A 146 31.06 -8.80 -8.67
C ARG A 146 30.06 -7.92 -7.93
N ALA A 147 28.77 -8.03 -8.26
CA ALA A 147 27.71 -7.24 -7.64
C ALA A 147 27.50 -7.56 -6.16
N LEU A 148 27.80 -8.78 -5.74
CA LEU A 148 27.66 -9.25 -4.36
C LEU A 148 28.87 -8.93 -3.47
N LYS A 149 29.93 -8.33 -4.03
CA LYS A 149 31.11 -7.93 -3.28
C LYS A 149 30.83 -6.66 -2.47
N GLY A 150 30.38 -6.85 -1.23
CA GLY A 150 30.06 -5.78 -0.29
C GLY A 150 30.49 -6.09 1.15
N VAL A 151 30.09 -5.23 2.07
CA VAL A 151 30.34 -5.37 3.51
C VAL A 151 29.01 -5.30 4.24
N ILE A 152 28.60 -6.43 4.82
CA ILE A 152 27.36 -6.54 5.58
C ILE A 152 27.66 -6.76 7.06
N GLY A 153 27.25 -5.80 7.90
CA GLY A 153 27.42 -5.88 9.34
C GLY A 153 26.18 -6.44 10.05
N PRO A 154 26.25 -6.61 11.39
CA PRO A 154 25.13 -7.07 12.20
C PRO A 154 23.88 -6.17 12.07
N HIS A 155 24.08 -4.85 11.93
CA HIS A 155 22.99 -3.89 11.78
C HIS A 155 22.21 -4.09 10.47
N GLN A 156 22.92 -4.16 9.33
CA GLN A 156 22.28 -4.38 8.02
C GLN A 156 21.57 -5.73 7.98
N ARG A 157 22.19 -6.77 8.55
CA ARG A 157 21.60 -8.12 8.67
C ARG A 157 20.30 -8.10 9.46
N MET A 158 20.26 -7.39 10.59
CA MET A 158 19.05 -7.19 11.38
C MET A 158 17.96 -6.47 10.57
N MET A 159 18.29 -5.36 9.90
CA MET A 159 17.30 -4.65 9.08
C MET A 159 16.76 -5.50 7.93
N LEU A 160 17.64 -6.22 7.20
CA LEU A 160 17.21 -7.13 6.15
C LEU A 160 16.29 -8.22 6.69
N ALA A 161 16.58 -8.79 7.86
CA ALA A 161 15.74 -9.80 8.49
C ALA A 161 14.33 -9.26 8.79
N GLU A 162 14.22 -8.08 9.40
CA GLU A 162 12.93 -7.45 9.71
C GLU A 162 12.12 -7.14 8.44
N GLN A 163 12.74 -6.48 7.47
CA GLN A 163 12.10 -6.10 6.22
C GLN A 163 11.68 -7.35 5.43
N TRP A 164 12.52 -8.38 5.41
CA TRP A 164 12.22 -9.64 4.74
C TRP A 164 11.01 -10.36 5.36
N ARG A 165 10.94 -10.41 6.71
CA ARG A 165 9.77 -10.94 7.41
C ARG A 165 8.50 -10.16 7.06
N HIS A 166 8.59 -8.84 6.96
CA HIS A 166 7.45 -8.02 6.56
C HIS A 166 7.01 -8.30 5.11
N VAL A 167 7.94 -8.43 4.17
CA VAL A 167 7.64 -8.85 2.78
C VAL A 167 6.91 -10.20 2.75
N GLU A 168 7.38 -11.19 3.53
CA GLU A 168 6.75 -12.51 3.60
C GLU A 168 5.36 -12.48 4.23
N TYR A 169 5.13 -11.60 5.21
CA TYR A 169 3.81 -11.33 5.75
C TYR A 169 2.87 -10.74 4.69
N LEU A 170 3.29 -9.66 4.02
CA LEU A 170 2.50 -8.99 2.97
C LEU A 170 2.18 -9.92 1.79
N TYR A 171 3.10 -10.85 1.47
CA TYR A 171 2.85 -11.91 0.50
C TYR A 171 1.69 -12.83 0.91
N ARG A 172 1.67 -13.27 2.16
CA ARG A 172 0.58 -14.12 2.68
C ARG A 172 -0.76 -13.39 2.69
N CYS A 173 -0.76 -12.08 2.96
CA CYS A 173 -1.97 -11.26 2.93
C CYS A 173 -2.53 -11.03 1.51
N THR A 174 -1.70 -11.18 0.46
CA THR A 174 -2.10 -10.95 -0.93
C THR A 174 -2.34 -12.23 -1.73
N LEU A 175 -1.93 -13.39 -1.20
CA LEU A 175 -2.11 -14.73 -1.77
C LEU A 175 -3.27 -15.49 -1.08
N LYS A 176 -4.49 -14.99 -1.25
CA LYS A 176 -5.76 -15.73 -1.07
C LYS A 176 -6.83 -15.10 -1.95
N SER A 177 -6.81 -15.45 -3.23
CA SER A 177 -7.93 -15.28 -4.17
C SER A 177 -7.72 -16.24 -5.30
#